data_AF-W2EWU7-F1
#
_entry.id   AF-W2EWU7-F1
#
_cell.length_a   1.000
_cell.length_b   1.000
_cell.length_c   1.000
_cell.angle_alpha   90.00
_cell.angle_beta   90.00
_cell.angle_gamma   90.00
#
_symmetry.space_group_name_H-M   'P 1'
#
loop_
_entity.id
_entity.type
_entity.pdbx_description
1 polymer ?
#
loop_
_entity_poly.entity_id
_entity_poly.type
_entity_poly.pdbx_seq_one_letter_code
_entity_poly.pdbx_strand_id
1 'polypeptide(L)'
;MNAGTLTAMAAVNNGREWPCEIEIQQDVEYVRSERATKPDPGWEFIDAAGHFHAFAEGGELPTLNSERVEMPCDGSCGGVCEGEGYTVLRHTCRICGQEVEPGYVPDYEARTVGEPIFLRKMATVTITSAEPVTDSRDEVSVRVRYGDEELFGTGFVVNRAGSGGGLDGCRWRTTISARSLNPRLKNS
;
A
#
# COMPACT_ATOMS: atom_id res chain seq x y z
N MET A 1 2.62 -5.61 -12.72
CA MET A 1 1.66 -4.58 -13.16
C MET A 1 0.32 -5.26 -13.37
N ASN A 2 -0.65 -5.04 -12.48
CA ASN A 2 -2.01 -5.54 -12.67
C ASN A 2 -2.84 -4.37 -13.20
N ALA A 3 -3.19 -4.39 -14.49
CA ALA A 3 -4.14 -3.45 -15.07
C ALA A 3 -5.52 -4.13 -15.08
N GLY A 4 -6.40 -3.71 -14.18
CA GLY A 4 -7.80 -4.11 -14.19
C GLY A 4 -8.66 -2.99 -14.77
N THR A 5 -9.48 -3.31 -15.78
CA THR A 5 -10.54 -2.41 -16.26
C THR A 5 -11.83 -2.73 -15.55
N LEU A 6 -12.46 -1.75 -14.93
CA LEU A 6 -13.76 -1.89 -14.26
C LEU A 6 -14.78 -0.93 -14.86
N THR A 7 -16.04 -1.36 -14.95
CA THR A 7 -17.17 -0.48 -15.26
C THR A 7 -17.65 0.22 -14.00
N ALA A 8 -17.77 1.54 -14.06
CA ALA A 8 -18.06 2.40 -12.92
C ALA A 8 -18.92 3.61 -13.35
N MET A 9 -19.29 4.45 -12.38
CA MET A 9 -19.95 5.74 -12.61
C MET A 9 -19.00 6.87 -12.17
N ALA A 10 -18.70 7.82 -13.06
CA ALA A 10 -17.86 8.97 -12.76
C ALA A 10 -18.64 10.29 -12.77
N ALA A 11 -18.43 11.12 -11.76
CA ALA A 11 -18.82 12.53 -11.75
C ALA A 11 -17.58 13.41 -11.89
N VAL A 12 -17.63 14.37 -12.81
CA VAL A 12 -16.58 15.38 -13.02
C VAL A 12 -17.06 16.70 -12.40
N ASN A 13 -16.25 17.31 -11.53
CA ASN A 13 -16.59 18.56 -10.81
C ASN A 13 -17.93 18.52 -10.07
N ASN A 14 -18.26 17.36 -9.47
CA ASN A 14 -19.55 17.08 -8.82
C ASN A 14 -20.78 17.31 -9.73
N GLY A 15 -20.57 17.25 -11.05
CA GLY A 15 -21.64 17.32 -12.04
C GLY A 15 -22.40 16.00 -12.21
N ARG A 16 -23.04 15.85 -13.36
CA ARG A 16 -23.74 14.64 -13.76
C ARG A 16 -22.82 13.41 -13.72
N GLU A 17 -23.38 12.27 -13.32
CA GLU A 17 -22.69 10.97 -13.38
C GLU A 17 -22.77 10.35 -14.78
N TRP A 18 -21.64 9.80 -15.22
CA TRP A 18 -21.48 9.15 -16.51
C TRP A 18 -20.97 7.72 -16.33
N PRO A 19 -21.47 6.75 -17.11
CA PRO A 19 -20.83 5.46 -17.22
C PRO A 19 -19.38 5.63 -17.69
N CYS A 20 -18.45 4.99 -17.02
CA CYS A 20 -17.03 5.07 -17.33
C CYS A 20 -16.32 3.73 -17.20
N GLU A 21 -15.19 3.63 -17.89
CA GLU A 21 -14.18 2.60 -17.65
C GLU A 21 -13.06 3.23 -16.83
N ILE A 22 -12.63 2.55 -15.77
CA ILE A 22 -11.49 2.94 -14.96
C ILE A 22 -10.37 1.92 -15.11
N GLU A 23 -9.16 2.41 -15.41
CA GLU A 23 -7.92 1.65 -15.37
C GLU A 23 -7.04 2.23 -14.26
N ILE A 24 -6.64 1.42 -13.29
CA ILE A 24 -5.72 1.83 -12.22
C ILE A 24 -4.38 1.12 -12.45
N GLN A 25 -3.34 1.91 -12.66
CA GLN A 25 -1.96 1.44 -12.71
C GLN A 25 -1.29 1.77 -11.39
N GLN A 26 -0.93 0.71 -10.66
CA GLN A 26 -0.23 0.80 -9.40
C GLN A 26 0.99 -0.12 -9.46
N ASP A 27 2.17 0.48 -9.27
CA ASP A 27 3.38 -0.29 -9.06
C ASP A 27 3.31 -0.93 -7.67
N VAL A 28 3.47 -2.25 -7.65
CA VAL A 28 3.56 -3.04 -6.42
C VAL A 28 4.98 -3.57 -6.37
N GLU A 29 5.72 -3.24 -5.32
CA GLU A 29 6.98 -3.90 -5.05
C GLU A 29 6.69 -5.17 -4.28
N TYR A 30 7.14 -6.28 -4.82
CA TYR A 30 7.06 -7.55 -4.12
C TYR A 30 8.38 -7.76 -3.41
N VAL A 31 8.41 -7.46 -2.11
CA VAL A 31 9.56 -7.77 -1.27
C VAL A 31 9.47 -9.25 -0.92
N ARG A 32 10.31 -10.06 -1.56
CA ARG A 32 10.52 -11.46 -1.20
C ARG A 32 11.67 -11.53 -0.19
N SER A 33 11.36 -11.69 1.08
CA SER A 33 12.38 -12.04 2.06
C SER A 33 12.59 -13.55 2.04
N GLU A 34 13.73 -14.01 1.51
CA GLU A 34 14.14 -15.42 1.57
C GLU A 34 14.56 -15.86 2.98
N ARG A 35 14.60 -14.93 3.94
CA ARG A 35 14.98 -15.13 5.35
C ARG A 35 14.00 -14.46 6.31
N ALA A 36 12.71 -14.51 6.02
CA ALA A 36 11.71 -14.15 7.02
C ALA A 36 11.81 -15.16 8.18
N THR A 37 11.81 -14.68 9.41
CA THR A 37 11.64 -15.50 10.60
C THR A 37 10.27 -15.19 11.21
N LYS A 38 9.65 -16.19 11.81
CA LYS A 38 8.40 -16.04 12.57
C LYS A 38 8.60 -16.50 14.02
N PRO A 39 7.77 -16.02 14.95
CA PRO A 39 7.76 -16.52 16.32
C PRO A 39 7.73 -18.05 16.34
N ASP A 40 8.63 -18.67 17.10
CA ASP A 40 8.59 -20.11 17.31
C ASP A 40 7.51 -20.43 18.35
N PRO A 41 6.40 -21.12 17.96
CA PRO A 41 5.33 -21.44 18.90
C PRO A 41 5.76 -22.42 19.99
N GLY A 42 6.89 -23.13 19.81
CA GLY A 42 7.48 -24.01 20.81
C GLY A 42 8.55 -23.34 21.68
N TRP A 43 8.84 -22.06 21.47
CA TRP A 43 9.82 -21.36 22.28
C TRP A 43 9.27 -21.04 23.66
N GLU A 44 9.96 -21.56 24.65
CA GLU A 44 9.76 -21.30 26.06
C GLU A 44 11.11 -21.00 26.71
N PHE A 45 11.17 -20.00 27.57
CA PHE A 45 12.37 -19.65 28.31
C PHE A 45 12.03 -19.30 29.76
N ILE A 46 12.81 -19.83 30.70
CA ILE A 46 12.73 -19.46 32.12
C ILE A 46 14.01 -18.70 32.46
N ASP A 47 13.85 -17.44 32.87
CA ASP A 47 14.99 -16.59 33.23
C ASP A 47 15.67 -17.05 34.55
N ALA A 48 16.81 -16.44 34.91
CA ALA A 48 17.56 -16.84 36.10
C ALA A 48 16.83 -16.49 37.41
N ALA A 49 15.84 -15.60 37.35
CA ALA A 49 14.96 -15.26 38.47
C ALA A 49 13.72 -16.18 38.55
N GLY A 50 13.53 -17.08 37.57
CA GLY A 50 12.43 -18.04 37.52
C GLY A 50 11.17 -17.55 36.79
N HIS A 51 11.22 -16.45 36.03
CA HIS A 51 10.07 -15.98 35.23
C HIS A 51 9.97 -16.71 33.89
N PHE A 52 8.75 -17.07 33.52
CA PHE A 52 8.44 -17.77 32.27
C PHE A 52 8.18 -16.79 31.11
N HIS A 53 8.71 -17.11 29.95
CA HIS A 53 8.58 -16.37 28.71
C HIS A 53 8.18 -17.30 27.57
N ALA A 54 7.18 -16.88 26.80
CA ALA A 54 6.72 -17.55 25.59
C ALA A 54 6.04 -16.51 24.69
N PHE A 55 5.83 -16.88 23.42
CA PHE A 55 4.99 -16.07 22.53
C PHE A 55 3.50 -16.27 22.83
N ALA A 56 2.74 -15.19 22.78
CA ALA A 56 1.29 -15.20 22.79
C ALA A 56 0.72 -15.21 21.36
N GLU A 57 -0.61 -15.29 21.23
CA GLU A 57 -1.30 -15.15 19.94
C GLU A 57 -0.87 -13.85 19.23
N GLY A 58 -0.65 -13.93 17.91
CA GLY A 58 -0.14 -12.80 17.13
C GLY A 58 1.36 -12.55 17.24
N GLY A 59 2.11 -13.36 18.00
CA GLY A 59 3.57 -13.22 18.13
C GLY A 59 4.01 -12.22 19.20
N GLU A 60 3.12 -11.87 20.12
CA GLU A 60 3.42 -10.93 21.20
C GLU A 60 4.25 -11.58 22.32
N LEU A 61 5.04 -10.77 23.03
CA LEU A 61 5.87 -11.20 24.16
C LEU A 61 5.43 -10.44 25.43
N PRO A 62 4.31 -10.85 26.07
CA PRO A 62 3.68 -10.08 27.13
C PRO A 62 4.55 -9.93 28.40
N THR A 63 5.50 -10.83 28.61
CA THR A 63 6.42 -10.80 29.76
C THR A 63 7.74 -10.08 29.48
N LEU A 64 7.94 -9.56 28.25
CA LEU A 64 9.15 -8.84 27.85
C LEU A 64 8.85 -7.38 27.48
N ASN A 65 9.77 -6.48 27.80
CA ASN A 65 9.89 -5.15 27.23
C ASN A 65 10.80 -5.24 26.01
N SER A 66 10.42 -4.56 24.92
CA SER A 66 11.19 -4.52 23.68
C SER A 66 11.68 -3.09 23.44
N GLU A 67 12.98 -2.91 23.34
CA GLU A 67 13.61 -1.61 23.11
C GLU A 67 14.50 -1.68 21.87
N ARG A 68 14.44 -0.66 21.02
CA ARG A 68 15.35 -0.50 19.90
C ARG A 68 16.63 0.13 20.39
N VAL A 69 17.73 -0.61 20.34
CA VAL A 69 19.05 -0.15 20.74
C VAL A 69 19.88 0.09 19.49
N GLU A 70 20.46 1.28 19.37
CA GLU A 70 21.40 1.60 18.31
C GLU A 70 22.77 1.06 18.68
N MET A 71 23.25 0.10 17.91
CA MET A 71 24.59 -0.47 18.03
C MET A 71 25.52 0.32 17.11
N PRO A 72 26.51 1.05 17.65
CA PRO A 72 27.47 1.73 16.82
C PRO A 72 28.27 0.71 16.01
N CYS A 73 28.61 1.05 14.77
CA CYS A 73 29.57 0.26 14.00
C CYS A 73 30.90 0.24 14.78
N ASP A 74 31.44 -0.94 15.03
CA ASP A 74 32.71 -1.13 15.75
C ASP A 74 33.94 -0.82 14.89
N GLY A 75 33.75 -0.36 13.65
CA GLY A 75 34.81 -0.01 12.71
C GLY A 75 35.55 -1.23 12.13
N SER A 76 35.13 -2.45 12.46
CA SER A 76 35.78 -3.70 11.98
C SER A 76 35.66 -3.88 10.46
N CYS A 77 34.74 -3.17 9.80
CA CYS A 77 34.57 -3.16 8.35
C CYS A 77 35.56 -2.26 7.58
N GLY A 78 36.61 -1.74 8.24
CA GLY A 78 37.71 -1.02 7.56
C GLY A 78 37.33 0.37 7.06
N GLY A 79 36.50 1.11 7.80
CA GLY A 79 36.14 2.50 7.50
C GLY A 79 34.99 2.68 6.51
N VAL A 80 34.48 1.61 5.89
CA VAL A 80 33.40 1.68 4.89
C VAL A 80 32.04 2.00 5.52
N CYS A 81 31.86 1.65 6.80
CA CYS A 81 30.64 1.84 7.57
C CYS A 81 30.84 2.81 8.76
N GLU A 82 31.85 3.70 8.67
CA GLU A 82 32.08 4.74 9.68
C GLU A 82 30.83 5.64 9.81
N GLY A 83 30.12 5.50 10.92
CA GLY A 83 28.88 6.24 11.20
C GLY A 83 27.58 5.49 10.85
N GLU A 84 27.65 4.31 10.26
CA GLU A 84 26.48 3.47 9.97
C GLU A 84 26.27 2.46 11.10
N GLY A 85 25.66 2.92 12.21
CA GLY A 85 25.15 2.03 13.24
C GLY A 85 24.00 1.16 12.72
N TYR A 86 23.71 0.06 13.42
CA TYR A 86 22.52 -0.75 13.15
C TYR A 86 21.64 -0.82 14.39
N THR A 87 20.33 -0.87 14.20
CA THR A 87 19.39 -1.02 15.30
C THR A 87 19.15 -2.50 15.57
N VAL A 88 19.30 -2.91 16.83
CA VAL A 88 18.88 -4.23 17.31
C VAL A 88 17.66 -4.09 18.21
N LEU A 89 16.81 -5.12 18.23
CA LEU A 89 15.70 -5.19 19.17
C LEU A 89 16.19 -5.96 20.41
N ARG A 90 16.30 -5.26 21.53
CA ARG A 90 16.67 -5.84 22.81
C ARG A 90 15.40 -6.19 23.58
N HIS A 91 15.32 -7.42 24.08
CA HIS A 91 14.22 -7.84 24.94
C HIS A 91 14.68 -8.06 26.38
N THR A 92 13.93 -7.51 27.33
CA THR A 92 14.21 -7.64 28.76
C THR A 92 12.97 -8.08 29.52
N CYS A 93 13.13 -8.92 30.53
CA CYS A 93 12.04 -9.32 31.41
C CYS A 93 11.41 -8.09 32.08
N ARG A 94 10.08 -7.95 31.97
CA ARG A 94 9.35 -6.81 32.57
C ARG A 94 9.48 -6.74 34.09
N ILE A 95 9.82 -7.86 34.73
CA ILE A 95 9.81 -8.01 36.18
C ILE A 95 11.22 -7.79 36.75
N CYS A 96 12.21 -8.56 36.28
CA CYS A 96 13.58 -8.49 36.82
C CYS A 96 14.57 -7.72 35.92
N GLY A 97 14.18 -7.34 34.71
CA GLY A 97 15.05 -6.64 33.75
C GLY A 97 16.12 -7.51 33.08
N GLN A 98 16.14 -8.82 33.34
CA GLN A 98 17.10 -9.73 32.70
C GLN A 98 16.89 -9.74 31.17
N GLU A 99 17.99 -9.71 30.42
CA GLU A 99 17.97 -9.84 28.96
C GLU A 99 17.56 -11.26 28.55
N VAL A 100 16.64 -11.34 27.59
CA VAL A 100 16.08 -12.59 27.07
C VAL A 100 16.12 -12.52 25.55
N GLU A 101 16.55 -13.59 24.89
CA GLU A 101 16.53 -13.69 23.42
C GLU A 101 15.40 -14.61 22.97
N PRO A 102 14.31 -14.08 22.37
CA PRO A 102 13.21 -14.90 21.88
C PRO A 102 13.64 -15.80 20.71
N GLY A 103 13.15 -17.03 20.70
CA GLY A 103 13.40 -17.99 19.62
C GLY A 103 12.51 -17.69 18.41
N TYR A 104 13.10 -17.54 17.24
CA TYR A 104 12.37 -17.44 15.99
C TYR A 104 12.74 -18.61 15.08
N VAL A 105 11.75 -19.14 14.37
CA VAL A 105 11.96 -20.18 13.35
C VAL A 105 11.87 -19.56 11.95
N PRO A 106 12.56 -20.11 10.94
CA PRO A 106 12.40 -19.63 9.57
C PRO A 106 10.94 -19.73 9.12
N ASP A 107 10.42 -18.66 8.51
CA ASP A 107 9.12 -18.66 7.88
C ASP A 107 9.27 -19.09 6.42
N TYR A 108 9.13 -20.40 6.19
CA TYR A 108 9.19 -20.98 4.85
C TYR A 108 7.91 -20.74 4.03
N GLU A 109 6.87 -20.15 4.63
CA GLU A 109 5.70 -19.71 3.89
C GLU A 109 6.06 -18.43 3.13
N ALA A 110 6.12 -18.52 1.80
CA ALA A 110 6.33 -17.36 0.94
C ALA A 110 5.16 -16.37 1.10
N ARG A 111 5.29 -15.41 2.01
CA ARG A 111 4.38 -14.26 2.07
C ARG A 111 4.90 -13.19 1.12
N THR A 112 4.30 -13.14 -0.06
CA THR A 112 4.43 -12.01 -0.96
C THR A 112 3.63 -10.85 -0.37
N VAL A 113 4.24 -10.04 0.50
CA VAL A 113 3.66 -8.75 0.87
C VAL A 113 3.93 -7.82 -0.30
N GLY A 114 2.89 -7.54 -1.08
CA GLY A 114 2.95 -6.46 -2.05
C GLY A 114 2.89 -5.15 -1.30
N GLU A 115 4.03 -4.51 -1.07
CA GLU A 115 4.00 -3.13 -0.62
C GLU A 115 3.68 -2.25 -1.83
N PRO A 116 2.60 -1.47 -1.79
CA PRO A 116 2.32 -0.53 -2.86
C PRO A 116 3.41 0.54 -2.88
N ILE A 117 4.12 0.68 -4.00
CA ILE A 117 5.01 1.82 -4.19
C ILE A 117 4.10 3.05 -4.33
N PHE A 118 4.01 3.85 -3.26
CA PHE A 118 3.17 5.06 -3.20
C PHE A 118 3.53 6.12 -4.26
N LEU A 119 4.66 5.97 -4.96
CA LEU A 119 5.21 7.00 -5.81
C LEU A 119 4.53 7.14 -7.19
N ARG A 120 3.77 6.15 -7.67
CA ARG A 120 3.11 6.21 -9.00
C ARG A 120 1.77 5.48 -9.04
N LYS A 121 0.77 5.98 -8.32
CA LYS A 121 -0.62 5.58 -8.57
C LYS A 121 -1.19 6.43 -9.69
N MET A 122 -1.19 5.91 -10.91
CA MET A 122 -1.87 6.56 -12.04
C MET A 122 -3.22 5.90 -12.24
N ALA A 123 -4.24 6.70 -12.51
CA ALA A 123 -5.52 6.16 -12.93
C ALA A 123 -6.04 6.90 -14.16
N THR A 124 -6.65 6.14 -15.06
CA THR A 124 -7.28 6.65 -16.27
C THR A 124 -8.77 6.40 -16.17
N VAL A 125 -9.57 7.46 -16.21
CA VAL A 125 -11.03 7.37 -16.29
C VAL A 125 -11.45 7.71 -17.72
N THR A 126 -12.15 6.79 -18.38
CA THR A 126 -12.62 6.95 -19.75
C THR A 126 -14.13 7.02 -19.77
N ILE A 127 -14.68 8.15 -20.20
CA ILE A 127 -16.12 8.37 -20.39
C ILE A 127 -16.40 8.41 -21.89
N THR A 128 -17.42 7.67 -22.33
CA THR A 128 -17.94 7.75 -23.71
C THR A 128 -19.32 8.40 -23.68
N SER A 129 -19.48 9.52 -24.39
CA SER A 129 -20.69 10.36 -24.36
C SER A 129 -21.01 10.95 -25.74
N ALA A 130 -22.21 11.52 -25.90
CA ALA A 130 -22.61 12.21 -27.14
C ALA A 130 -22.03 13.64 -27.25
N GLU A 131 -21.55 14.18 -26.15
CA GLU A 131 -21.00 15.54 -26.02
C GLU A 131 -19.76 15.50 -25.11
N PRO A 132 -18.81 16.44 -25.23
CA PRO A 132 -17.67 16.50 -24.31
C PRO A 132 -18.15 16.75 -22.87
N VAL A 133 -17.58 16.03 -21.91
CA VAL A 133 -18.00 16.11 -20.50
C VAL A 133 -17.64 17.47 -19.86
N THR A 134 -16.58 18.11 -20.34
CA THR A 134 -16.06 19.43 -19.95
C THR A 134 -15.05 19.89 -21.00
N ASP A 135 -14.48 21.09 -20.88
CA ASP A 135 -13.44 21.56 -21.79
C ASP A 135 -12.13 20.76 -21.68
N SER A 136 -11.42 20.63 -22.80
CA SER A 136 -10.15 19.91 -22.82
C SER A 136 -9.04 20.73 -22.18
N ARG A 137 -8.11 20.05 -21.50
CA ARG A 137 -6.93 20.60 -20.77
C ARG A 137 -7.24 21.20 -19.40
N ASP A 138 -8.49 21.16 -18.95
CA ASP A 138 -8.82 21.53 -17.59
C ASP A 138 -8.29 20.49 -16.59
N GLU A 139 -7.85 20.97 -15.44
CA GLU A 139 -7.70 20.16 -14.24
C GLU A 139 -9.07 20.06 -13.57
N VAL A 140 -9.52 18.83 -13.33
CA VAL A 140 -10.85 18.56 -12.77
C VAL A 140 -10.75 17.67 -11.55
N SER A 141 -11.74 17.81 -10.66
CA SER A 141 -12.00 16.81 -9.64
C SER A 141 -12.85 15.69 -10.24
N VAL A 142 -12.50 14.44 -9.92
CA VAL A 142 -13.23 13.27 -10.37
C VAL A 142 -13.62 12.41 -9.18
N ARG A 143 -14.88 11.95 -9.17
CA ARG A 143 -15.42 10.99 -8.20
C ARG A 143 -15.90 9.78 -8.97
N VAL A 144 -15.38 8.59 -8.66
CA VAL A 144 -15.73 7.32 -9.32
C VAL A 144 -16.37 6.40 -8.29
N ARG A 145 -17.52 5.82 -8.64
CA ARG A 145 -18.24 4.84 -7.82
C ARG A 145 -18.28 3.49 -8.52
N TYR A 146 -17.91 2.44 -7.79
CA TYR A 146 -18.06 1.05 -8.22
C TYR A 146 -18.53 0.20 -7.04
N GLY A 147 -19.66 -0.50 -7.20
CA GLY A 147 -20.30 -1.18 -6.06
C GLY A 147 -20.53 -0.22 -4.88
N ASP A 148 -20.08 -0.63 -3.69
CA ASP A 148 -20.14 0.14 -2.43
C ASP A 148 -18.84 0.93 -2.14
N GLU A 149 -18.00 1.13 -3.15
CA GLU A 149 -16.72 1.83 -3.04
C GLU A 149 -16.74 3.14 -3.82
N GLU A 150 -16.05 4.14 -3.29
CA GLU A 150 -15.93 5.48 -3.88
C GLU A 150 -14.46 5.86 -3.92
N LEU A 151 -13.98 6.20 -5.12
CA LEU A 151 -12.66 6.79 -5.35
C LEU A 151 -12.83 8.27 -5.68
N PHE A 152 -11.87 9.10 -5.27
CA PHE A 152 -11.84 10.51 -5.59
C PHE A 152 -10.42 11.01 -5.82
N GLY A 153 -10.28 12.08 -6.61
CA GLY A 153 -8.99 12.72 -6.86
C GLY A 153 -9.09 13.80 -7.92
N THR A 154 -7.94 14.17 -8.49
CA THR A 154 -7.83 15.18 -9.55
C THR A 154 -7.07 14.65 -10.76
N GLY A 155 -7.41 15.17 -11.95
CA GLY A 155 -6.78 14.78 -13.20
C GLY A 155 -6.96 15.80 -14.32
N PHE A 156 -6.23 15.59 -15.42
CA PHE A 156 -6.32 16.43 -16.61
C PHE A 156 -7.22 15.80 -17.65
N VAL A 157 -8.09 16.63 -18.25
CA VAL A 157 -9.08 16.20 -19.24
C VAL A 157 -8.49 16.26 -20.64
N VAL A 158 -8.70 15.17 -21.40
CA VAL A 158 -8.45 15.12 -22.84
C VAL A 158 -9.72 14.63 -23.52
N ASN A 159 -10.32 15.49 -24.34
CA ASN A 159 -11.45 15.12 -25.18
C ASN A 159 -10.95 14.74 -26.58
N ARG A 160 -11.48 13.63 -27.11
CA ARG A 160 -11.29 13.24 -28.50
C ARG A 160 -12.65 12.97 -29.12
N ALA A 161 -12.94 13.66 -30.22
CA ALA A 161 -14.06 13.32 -31.07
C ALA A 161 -13.74 12.00 -31.80
N GLY A 162 -14.63 11.03 -31.71
CA GLY A 162 -14.64 9.84 -32.55
C GLY A 162 -15.59 10.07 -33.73
N SER A 163 -15.08 9.87 -34.94
CA SER A 163 -15.93 9.78 -36.13
C SER A 163 -16.68 8.45 -36.11
N GLY A 164 -17.94 8.47 -35.67
CA GLY A 164 -18.87 7.39 -35.94
C GLY A 164 -19.19 7.37 -37.43
N GLY A 165 -18.73 6.36 -38.17
CA GLY A 165 -19.16 6.13 -39.55
C GLY A 165 -20.62 5.68 -39.58
N GLY A 166 -21.57 6.60 -39.42
CA GLY A 166 -23.01 6.30 -39.42
C GLY A 166 -23.88 7.49 -38.99
N LEU A 167 -25.21 7.32 -39.08
CA LEU A 167 -26.22 8.34 -38.70
C LEU A 167 -26.28 8.63 -37.19
N ASP A 168 -25.50 7.94 -36.36
CA ASP A 168 -25.54 7.97 -34.89
C ASP A 168 -24.90 9.20 -34.24
N GLY A 169 -24.55 10.22 -35.02
CA GLY A 169 -23.94 11.45 -34.53
C GLY A 169 -22.49 11.28 -34.05
N CYS A 170 -21.87 12.40 -33.66
CA CYS A 170 -20.51 12.41 -33.13
C CYS A 170 -20.49 11.78 -31.73
N ARG A 171 -19.54 10.87 -31.47
CA ARG A 171 -19.28 10.34 -30.13
C ARG A 171 -18.00 10.93 -29.58
N TRP A 172 -18.03 11.35 -28.33
CA TRP A 172 -16.88 11.88 -27.62
C TRP A 172 -16.32 10.83 -26.68
N ARG A 173 -14.99 10.72 -26.68
CA ARG A 173 -14.23 10.00 -25.67
C ARG A 173 -13.51 11.04 -24.82
N THR A 174 -13.92 11.15 -23.57
CA THR A 174 -13.25 11.97 -22.56
C THR A 174 -12.36 11.08 -21.71
N THR A 175 -11.06 11.35 -21.73
CA THR A 175 -10.07 10.66 -20.89
C THR A 175 -9.58 11.61 -19.81
N ILE A 176 -9.65 11.16 -18.55
CA ILE A 176 -9.13 11.89 -17.40
C ILE A 176 -7.94 11.11 -16.86
N SER A 177 -6.74 11.68 -17.01
CA SER A 177 -5.53 11.13 -16.40
C SER A 177 -5.41 11.67 -14.98
N ALA A 178 -5.89 10.89 -14.02
CA ALA A 178 -5.85 11.23 -12.61
C ALA A 178 -4.45 10.98 -12.04
N ARG A 179 -3.88 12.03 -11.43
CA ARG A 179 -2.59 11.94 -10.71
C ARG A 179 -2.71 11.10 -9.44
N SER A 180 -3.92 11.04 -8.89
CA SER A 180 -4.28 10.13 -7.81
C SER A 180 -5.79 9.85 -7.88
N LEU A 181 -6.19 8.61 -7.60
CA LEU A 181 -7.56 8.24 -7.24
C LEU A 181 -7.48 7.46 -5.94
N ASN A 182 -7.98 8.04 -4.86
CA ASN A 182 -7.87 7.48 -3.52
C ASN A 182 -9.24 7.02 -3.04
N PRO A 183 -9.31 5.88 -2.31
CA PRO A 183 -10.55 5.45 -1.70
C PRO A 183 -11.02 6.45 -0.65
N ARG A 184 -12.32 6.69 -0.59
CA ARG A 184 -12.95 7.44 0.50
C ARG A 184 -12.81 6.65 1.79
N LEU A 185 -12.34 7.33 2.84
CA LEU A 185 -12.37 6.79 4.20
C LEU A 185 -13.83 6.50 4.57
N LYS A 186 -14.15 5.23 4.85
CA LYS A 186 -15.44 4.85 5.39
C LYS A 186 -15.43 5.20 6.89
N ASN A 187 -16.46 5.90 7.37
CA ASN A 187 -16.67 6.03 8.81
C ASN A 187 -17.09 4.64 9.32
N SER A 188 -16.22 3.99 10.08
CA SER A 188 -16.53 2.78 10.85
C SER A 188 -17.38 3.12 12.06
#